data_AF-A0A1G5DYK9-F1
#
_entry.id   AF-A0A1G5DYK9-F1
#
_cell.length_a   1.000
_cell.length_b   1.000
_cell.length_c   1.000
_cell.angle_alpha   90.00
_cell.angle_beta   90.00
_cell.angle_gamma   90.00
#
_symmetry.space_group_name_H-M   'P 1'
#
loop_
_entity.id
_entity.type
_entity.pdbx_description
1 polymer ?
#
loop_
_entity_poly.entity_id
_entity_poly.type
_entity_poly.pdbx_seq_one_letter_code
_entity_poly.pdbx_strand_id
1 'polypeptide(L)' 'MDRIENALVACEKVINGIEDETISTSSALLQCSKIARLTNDEEAIIWFQYEYGGYVED' A
#
# COMPACT_ATOMS: atom_id res chain seq x y z
N MET A 1 -18.82 -6.23 -2.73
CA MET A 1 -17.39 -6.40 -3.07
C MET A 1 -16.70 -6.83 -1.80
N ASP A 2 -16.12 -8.02 -1.82
CA ASP A 2 -15.48 -8.61 -0.65
C ASP A 2 -14.19 -7.85 -0.26
N ARG A 3 -13.74 -7.93 1.00
CA ARG A 3 -12.51 -7.23 1.43
C ARG A 3 -11.27 -7.76 0.69
N ILE A 4 -11.24 -9.05 0.38
CA ILE A 4 -10.16 -9.69 -0.38
C ILE A 4 -10.22 -9.30 -1.85
N GLU A 5 -11.42 -9.23 -2.44
CA GLU A 5 -11.60 -8.74 -3.81
C GLU A 5 -11.09 -7.31 -3.98
N ASN A 6 -11.37 -6.44 -3.01
CA ASN A 6 -10.83 -5.07 -2.98
C ASN A 6 -9.31 -5.02 -2.82
N ALA A 7 -8.73 -5.95 -2.06
CA ALA A 7 -7.28 -6.05 -1.87
C ALA A 7 -6.60 -6.49 -3.18
N LEU A 8 -7.15 -7.49 -3.87
CA LEU A 8 -6.65 -7.97 -5.16
C LEU A 8 -6.65 -6.87 -6.22
N VAL A 9 -7.75 -6.14 -6.36
CA VAL A 9 -7.85 -5.00 -7.30
C VAL A 9 -6.82 -3.92 -6.97
N ALA A 10 -6.55 -3.68 -5.69
CA ALA A 10 -5.52 -2.72 -5.28
C ALA A 10 -4.11 -3.24 -5.62
N CYS A 11 -3.83 -4.54 -5.43
CA CYS A 11 -2.56 -5.15 -5.80
C CYS A 11 -2.29 -5.01 -7.31
N GLU A 12 -3.27 -5.32 -8.16
CA GLU A 12 -3.14 -5.18 -9.61
C GLU A 12 -2.84 -3.73 -10.03
N LYS A 13 -3.48 -2.75 -9.37
CA LYS A 13 -3.22 -1.33 -9.62
C LYS A 13 -1.80 -0.91 -9.23
N VAL A 14 -1.26 -1.47 -8.15
CA VAL A 14 0.13 -1.20 -7.73
C VAL A 14 1.10 -1.78 -8.75
N ILE A 15 0.93 -3.04 -9.11
CA ILE A 15 1.82 -3.76 -10.03
C ILE A 15 1.82 -3.08 -11.40
N ASN A 16 0.66 -3.01 -12.05
CA ASN A 16 0.52 -2.40 -13.38
C ASN A 16 0.91 -0.91 -13.33
N GLY A 17 0.56 -0.21 -12.26
CA GLY A 17 0.87 1.21 -12.12
C GLY A 17 2.37 1.50 -12.07
N ILE A 18 3.14 0.64 -11.41
CA ILE A 18 4.61 0.75 -11.34
C ILE A 18 5.24 0.33 -12.68
N GLU A 19 4.80 -0.79 -13.26
CA GLU A 19 5.34 -1.30 -14.52
C GLU A 19 5.08 -0.35 -15.69
N ASP A 20 3.89 0.27 -15.74
CA ASP A 20 3.52 1.25 -16.76
C ASP A 20 4.02 2.67 -16.43
N GLU A 21 4.71 2.86 -15.31
CA GLU A 21 5.17 4.16 -14.79
C GLU A 21 4.03 5.21 -14.64
N THR A 22 2.78 4.74 -14.46
CA THR A 22 1.58 5.61 -14.40
C THR A 22 1.29 6.12 -13.00
N ILE A 23 1.86 5.51 -11.96
CA ILE A 23 1.75 5.98 -10.58
C ILE A 23 3.13 6.28 -9.99
N SER A 24 3.19 7.31 -9.16
CA SER A 24 4.41 7.59 -8.40
C SER A 24 4.64 6.53 -7.31
N THR A 25 5.89 6.38 -6.86
CA THR A 25 6.26 5.53 -5.73
C THR A 25 5.46 5.86 -4.45
N SER A 26 5.23 7.15 -4.16
CA SER A 26 4.39 7.57 -3.03
C SER A 26 2.93 7.15 -3.20
N SER A 27 2.39 7.20 -4.42
CA SER A 27 1.03 6.72 -4.72
C SER A 27 0.92 5.20 -4.57
N ALA A 28 1.95 4.46 -4.99
CA ALA A 28 2.02 3.01 -4.78
C ALA A 28 2.05 2.66 -3.29
N LEU A 29 2.86 3.35 -2.49
CA LEU A 29 2.94 3.16 -1.03
C LEU A 29 1.58 3.36 -0.34
N LEU A 30 0.80 4.37 -0.77
CA LEU A 30 -0.55 4.60 -0.24
C LEU A 30 -1.52 3.47 -0.57
N GLN A 31 -1.40 2.87 -1.76
CA GLN A 31 -2.19 1.68 -2.13
C GLN A 31 -1.75 0.45 -1.33
N CYS A 32 -0.45 0.23 -1.13
CA CYS A 32 0.08 -0.82 -0.25
C CYS A 32 -0.42 -0.67 1.19
N SER A 33 -0.45 0.56 1.71
CA SER A 33 -1.04 0.87 3.02
C SER A 33 -2.53 0.52 3.09
N LYS A 34 -3.27 0.73 2.00
CA LYS A 34 -4.68 0.35 1.91
C LYS A 34 -4.85 -1.17 1.87
N ILE A 35 -3.99 -1.88 1.13
CA ILE A 35 -3.99 -3.35 1.06
C ILE A 35 -3.76 -3.95 2.45
N ALA A 36 -2.75 -3.46 3.18
CA ALA A 36 -2.44 -3.94 4.53
C ALA A 36 -3.64 -3.77 5.50
N ARG A 37 -4.41 -2.68 5.40
CA ARG A 37 -5.65 -2.48 6.18
C ARG A 37 -6.79 -3.40 5.76
N LEU A 38 -6.84 -3.82 4.49
CA LEU A 38 -7.85 -4.75 4.00
C LEU A 38 -7.54 -6.19 4.40
N THR A 39 -6.26 -6.55 4.46
CA THR A 39 -5.77 -7.88 4.87
C THR A 39 -5.53 -8.01 6.36
N ASN A 40 -5.68 -6.93 7.14
CA ASN A 40 -5.38 -6.89 8.56
C ASN A 40 -3.91 -7.26 8.86
N ASP A 41 -2.98 -6.85 7.98
CA ASP A 41 -1.54 -7.05 8.15
C ASP A 41 -0.96 -5.93 9.02
N GLU A 42 -0.90 -6.19 10.32
CA GLU A 42 -0.49 -5.19 11.32
C GLU A 42 0.97 -4.77 11.18
N GLU A 43 1.87 -5.69 10.84
CA GLU A 43 3.27 -5.36 10.58
C GLU A 43 3.36 -4.39 9.41
N ALA A 44 2.79 -4.76 8.24
CA ALA A 44 2.85 -3.91 7.06
C ALA A 44 2.26 -2.52 7.30
N ILE A 45 1.18 -2.40 8.10
CA ILE A 45 0.61 -1.11 8.50
C ILE A 45 1.65 -0.24 9.23
N ILE A 46 2.38 -0.81 10.19
CA ILE A 46 3.40 -0.10 10.97
C ILE A 46 4.55 0.34 10.06
N TRP A 47 5.08 -0.57 9.23
CA TRP A 47 6.14 -0.26 8.29
C TRP A 47 5.75 0.91 7.36
N PHE A 48 4.58 0.83 6.74
CA PHE A 48 4.14 1.89 5.82
C PHE A 48 3.83 3.22 6.50
N GLN A 49 3.46 3.21 7.78
CA GLN A 49 3.33 4.45 8.55
C GLN A 49 4.67 5.16 8.75
N TYR A 50 5.76 4.44 8.99
CA TYR A 50 7.09 5.05 9.07
C TYR A 50 7.59 5.55 7.72
N GLU A 51 7.38 4.77 6.66
CA GLU A 51 7.76 5.18 5.30
C GLU A 51 7.02 6.44 4.83
N TYR A 52 5.76 6.61 5.24
CA TYR A 52 4.97 7.78 4.87
C TYR A 52 5.10 8.97 5.85
N GLY A 53 5.14 8.69 7.15
CA GLY A 53 5.11 9.68 8.23
C GLY A 53 6.48 10.10 8.74
N GLY A 54 7.54 9.40 8.32
CA GLY A 54 8.89 9.56 8.83
C GLY A 54 9.20 8.64 10.01
N TYR A 55 10.46 8.28 10.15
CA TYR A 55 10.98 7.58 11.32
C TYR A 55 11.10 8.58 12.47
N VAL A 56 10.72 8.18 13.67
CA VAL A 56 10.96 8.99 14.86
C VAL A 56 12.47 9.11 15.04
N GLU A 57 13.00 10.32 14.88
CA GLU A 57 14.37 10.62 15.27
C GLU A 57 14.37 10.81 16.80
N ASP A 58 15.31 10.13 17.48
CA ASP A 58 15.46 10.07 18.95
C ASP A 58 15.61 11.46 19.60
#